data_AF-A0AAE9HTI0-F1
#
_entry.id   AF-A0AAE9HTI0-F1
#
_cell.length_a   1.000
_cell.length_b   1.000
_cell.length_c   1.000
_cell.angle_alpha   90.00
_cell.angle_beta   90.00
_cell.angle_gamma   90.00
#
_symmetry.space_group_name_H-M   'P 1'
#
loop_
_entity.id
_entity.type
_entity.pdbx_description
1 polymer ?
#
loop_
_entity_poly.entity_id
_entity_poly.type
_entity_poly.pdbx_seq_one_letter_code
_entity_poly.pdbx_strand_id
1 'polypeptide(L)'
;MRTNKKWWQISAAAVAAAVLLLGGTLAGMRGTDAAAADTPLQQLKQLPQANGKSAEALLQAKRPTLVKFWASWCPLCLSELGETEKWAQEAEFQRANLLTVASPAFLGEKKQPDFSQWYGGLDYAKLPVLLNEGGSLAKSLGIKVYPSWVLLDEKGEVARVVRGSLNRAQALALLDNPQAELKSLQQSFYQPDKKTGNKPMNTQTIYLAGGCFWGLEAYFQRIDGVADAVSGYANGKTEKPSYEDVVHRNTGHAETVKVVYDADKLSLDDILQYYFRVIDPTSLNQQGNDRGTQYRTGVYYTNPAEKSVIDAAFAREQKKHSQKIVVENLPLQRFDEAEEYHQDYLLKNPNGYCHIDIRKADEPLPHQKTSAKPSADELRRTLTAEQYRITQENGTERAFSHEYDHLFADGIYVDVVGGQPLFSSADKYDSGCGWPSFTRPIEATAVTEHDDNSYNMHRVEVRSQQADSHLGHVFPDGPQDKGGLRYCINGASLKFIPLEQMDAQGYGAWKDKVKK
;
A
#
# COMPACT_ATOMS: atom_id res chain seq x y z
N MET A 1 13.51 -90.34 23.08
CA MET A 1 13.04 -89.22 22.24
C MET A 1 14.29 -88.53 21.69
N ARG A 2 14.77 -88.91 20.50
CA ARG A 2 14.36 -88.40 19.16
C ARG A 2 14.47 -86.87 19.13
N THR A 3 15.25 -86.20 18.27
CA THR A 3 16.09 -86.57 17.10
C THR A 3 16.79 -85.25 16.72
N ASN A 4 18.10 -85.24 16.41
CA ASN A 4 18.66 -85.16 15.04
C ASN A 4 18.16 -83.94 14.23
N LYS A 5 18.92 -83.22 13.41
CA LYS A 5 20.14 -83.48 12.62
C LYS A 5 20.42 -82.11 11.93
N LYS A 6 21.64 -81.60 11.88
CA LYS A 6 22.68 -81.90 10.88
C LYS A 6 22.32 -81.48 9.43
N TRP A 7 23.28 -80.74 8.83
CA TRP A 7 23.95 -81.03 7.55
C TRP A 7 23.23 -80.50 6.29
N TRP A 8 23.89 -80.07 5.20
CA TRP A 8 25.27 -80.14 4.70
C TRP A 8 25.46 -79.03 3.63
N GLN A 9 26.62 -78.34 3.51
CA GLN A 9 27.81 -78.73 2.73
C GLN A 9 27.53 -78.64 1.20
N ILE A 10 28.29 -77.94 0.34
CA ILE A 10 29.66 -78.24 -0.11
C ILE A 10 30.20 -77.07 -0.95
N SER A 11 31.51 -76.88 -0.86
CA SER A 11 32.34 -75.98 -1.65
C SER A 11 32.75 -76.54 -3.02
N ALA A 12 32.95 -75.60 -3.96
CA ALA A 12 34.04 -75.56 -4.95
C ALA A 12 34.08 -76.51 -6.17
N ALA A 13 34.70 -75.94 -7.22
CA ALA A 13 35.34 -76.59 -8.39
C ALA A 13 34.39 -77.09 -9.50
N ALA A 14 34.75 -77.15 -10.78
CA ALA A 14 35.82 -76.58 -11.59
C ALA A 14 35.55 -77.06 -13.03
N VAL A 15 35.90 -76.24 -14.03
CA VAL A 15 36.60 -76.67 -15.25
C VAL A 15 35.84 -77.55 -16.27
N ALA A 16 35.36 -76.85 -17.31
CA ALA A 16 35.80 -76.93 -18.71
C ALA A 16 35.20 -77.95 -19.71
N ALA A 17 35.11 -77.39 -20.93
CA ALA A 17 35.19 -77.98 -22.26
C ALA A 17 33.90 -78.57 -22.85
N ALA A 18 33.35 -77.93 -23.89
CA ALA A 18 33.84 -78.10 -25.26
C ALA A 18 33.15 -77.13 -26.23
N VAL A 19 33.97 -76.51 -27.07
CA VAL A 19 33.65 -75.62 -28.18
C VAL A 19 33.18 -76.46 -29.38
N LEU A 20 32.07 -76.06 -30.03
CA LEU A 20 31.95 -75.99 -31.50
C LEU A 20 30.53 -75.58 -31.94
N LEU A 21 30.46 -74.40 -32.56
CA LEU A 21 29.76 -74.04 -33.81
C LEU A 21 28.83 -72.81 -33.74
N LEU A 22 29.22 -71.85 -34.59
CA LEU A 22 28.38 -70.93 -35.36
C LEU A 22 27.73 -69.74 -34.63
N GLY A 23 28.40 -68.59 -34.78
CA GLY A 23 27.77 -67.40 -35.38
C GLY A 23 26.98 -66.46 -34.47
N GLY A 24 27.50 -65.24 -34.32
CA GLY A 24 26.67 -64.04 -34.48
C GLY A 24 25.92 -63.51 -33.25
N THR A 25 26.52 -62.47 -32.66
CA THR A 25 25.89 -61.34 -31.95
C THR A 25 25.04 -61.63 -30.70
N LEU A 26 25.63 -61.38 -29.53
CA LEU A 26 24.91 -60.97 -28.31
C LEU A 26 25.50 -59.65 -27.82
N ALA A 27 25.01 -58.57 -28.42
CA ALA A 27 24.88 -57.30 -27.72
C ALA A 27 23.67 -57.43 -26.77
N GLY A 28 23.83 -57.11 -25.50
CA GLY A 28 22.71 -57.00 -24.59
C GLY A 28 23.10 -57.19 -23.14
N MET A 29 22.67 -56.23 -22.31
CA MET A 29 22.74 -56.21 -20.85
C MET A 29 24.02 -55.66 -20.24
N ARG A 30 24.23 -54.35 -20.44
CA ARG A 30 24.66 -53.48 -19.33
C ARG A 30 23.44 -52.89 -18.65
N GLY A 31 23.58 -52.76 -17.33
CA GLY A 31 22.71 -52.17 -16.32
C GLY A 31 21.53 -51.33 -16.78
N THR A 32 20.40 -51.62 -16.15
CA THR A 32 19.28 -50.70 -15.96
C THR A 32 19.80 -49.34 -15.49
N ASP A 33 19.82 -48.35 -16.38
CA ASP A 33 19.84 -46.96 -16.00
C ASP A 33 18.57 -46.70 -15.18
N ALA A 34 18.75 -46.36 -13.90
CA ALA A 34 17.70 -45.72 -13.14
C ALA A 34 17.39 -44.40 -13.88
N ALA A 35 16.22 -44.31 -14.51
CA ALA A 35 15.78 -43.08 -15.15
C ALA A 35 15.90 -41.94 -14.13
N ALA A 36 16.81 -41.00 -14.37
CA ALA A 36 16.95 -39.81 -13.55
C ALA A 36 15.58 -39.12 -13.51
N ALA A 37 15.09 -38.79 -12.32
CA ALA A 37 13.82 -38.07 -12.18
C ALA A 37 13.90 -36.76 -13.00
N ASP A 38 12.88 -36.51 -13.82
CA ASP A 38 12.83 -35.30 -14.64
C ASP A 38 12.95 -34.06 -13.76
N THR A 39 13.91 -33.20 -14.09
CA THR A 39 14.08 -31.88 -13.46
C THR A 39 12.78 -31.05 -13.61
N PRO A 40 12.52 -30.09 -12.71
CA PRO A 40 11.37 -29.19 -12.86
C PRO A 40 11.28 -28.51 -14.24
N LEU A 41 12.42 -28.15 -14.84
CA LEU A 41 12.45 -27.60 -16.21
C LEU A 41 12.00 -28.62 -17.27
N GLN A 42 12.39 -29.90 -17.14
CA GLN A 42 11.91 -30.96 -18.04
C GLN A 42 10.40 -31.17 -17.89
N GLN A 43 9.88 -31.15 -16.66
CA GLN A 43 8.45 -31.24 -16.41
C GLN A 43 7.69 -30.05 -17.03
N LEU A 44 8.21 -28.83 -16.93
CA LEU A 44 7.63 -27.63 -17.57
C LEU A 44 7.56 -27.75 -19.10
N LYS A 45 8.59 -28.31 -19.76
CA LYS A 45 8.61 -28.51 -21.21
C LYS A 45 7.50 -29.43 -21.72
N GLN A 46 7.06 -30.37 -20.87
CA GLN A 46 6.03 -31.35 -21.19
C GLN A 46 4.61 -30.80 -20.99
N LEU A 47 4.44 -29.65 -20.30
CA LEU A 47 3.11 -29.09 -20.05
C LEU A 47 2.53 -28.43 -21.31
N PRO A 48 1.22 -28.61 -21.56
CA PRO A 48 0.53 -27.87 -22.61
C PRO A 48 0.35 -26.40 -22.22
N GLN A 49 0.39 -25.49 -23.20
CA GLN A 49 -0.06 -24.12 -23.01
C GLN A 49 -1.59 -24.03 -23.00
N ALA A 50 -2.13 -23.00 -22.36
CA ALA A 50 -3.57 -22.73 -22.35
C ALA A 50 -4.18 -22.51 -23.75
N ASN A 51 -3.35 -22.06 -24.72
CA ASN A 51 -3.71 -21.90 -26.12
C ASN A 51 -3.50 -23.17 -26.98
N GLY A 52 -3.13 -24.30 -26.36
CA GLY A 52 -2.89 -25.58 -27.03
C GLY A 52 -1.52 -25.78 -27.67
N LYS A 53 -0.61 -24.79 -27.61
CA LYS A 53 0.77 -24.92 -28.13
C LYS A 53 1.69 -25.65 -27.14
N SER A 54 2.82 -26.16 -27.63
CA SER A 54 3.88 -26.77 -26.78
C SER A 54 4.66 -25.71 -25.99
N ALA A 55 5.02 -26.01 -24.74
CA ALA A 55 5.88 -25.15 -23.92
C ALA A 55 7.34 -25.13 -24.38
N GLU A 56 7.78 -26.11 -25.17
CA GLU A 56 9.19 -26.28 -25.56
C GLU A 56 9.74 -25.05 -26.30
N ALA A 57 8.93 -24.41 -27.14
CA ALA A 57 9.32 -23.22 -27.89
C ALA A 57 9.53 -21.97 -27.00
N LEU A 58 9.05 -21.98 -25.76
CA LEU A 58 9.19 -20.87 -24.81
C LEU A 58 10.45 -20.98 -23.95
N LEU A 59 11.04 -22.17 -23.87
CA LEU A 59 12.07 -22.51 -22.90
C LEU A 59 13.43 -22.65 -23.58
N GLN A 60 14.24 -21.60 -23.51
CA GLN A 60 15.61 -21.62 -24.02
C GLN A 60 16.52 -22.38 -23.05
N ALA A 61 17.38 -23.25 -23.61
CA ALA A 61 18.33 -24.02 -22.81
C ALA A 61 19.42 -23.14 -22.19
N LYS A 62 19.95 -23.57 -21.03
CA LYS A 62 21.03 -22.88 -20.29
C LYS A 62 20.70 -21.43 -19.90
N ARG A 63 19.43 -21.16 -19.57
CA ARG A 63 18.99 -19.89 -19.00
C ARG A 63 18.25 -20.14 -17.69
N PRO A 64 18.39 -19.24 -16.70
CA PRO A 64 17.53 -19.29 -15.53
C PRO A 64 16.07 -19.13 -15.96
N THR A 65 15.16 -19.80 -15.25
CA THR A 65 13.73 -19.79 -15.58
C THR A 65 12.94 -19.30 -14.37
N LEU A 66 12.30 -18.14 -14.51
CA LEU A 66 11.44 -17.56 -13.49
C LEU A 66 9.98 -17.91 -13.81
N VAL A 67 9.35 -18.63 -12.88
CA VAL A 67 8.02 -19.21 -13.07
C VAL A 67 7.04 -18.62 -12.07
N LYS A 68 5.99 -17.98 -12.55
CA LYS A 68 4.86 -17.53 -11.73
C LYS A 68 3.78 -18.61 -11.64
N PHE A 69 3.52 -19.12 -10.45
CA PHE A 69 2.37 -19.98 -10.16
C PHE A 69 1.18 -19.15 -9.71
N TRP A 70 0.03 -19.35 -10.33
CA TRP A 70 -1.16 -18.54 -10.10
C TRP A 70 -2.48 -19.33 -10.29
N ALA A 71 -3.61 -18.73 -9.90
CA ALA A 71 -4.94 -19.32 -10.05
C ALA A 71 -6.01 -18.32 -10.50
N SER A 72 -7.05 -18.80 -11.19
CA SER A 72 -8.17 -18.01 -11.72
C SER A 72 -9.06 -17.41 -10.63
N TRP A 73 -9.16 -18.07 -9.48
CA TRP A 73 -9.93 -17.57 -8.33
C TRP A 73 -9.14 -16.60 -7.45
N CYS A 74 -7.84 -16.40 -7.72
CA CYS A 74 -6.92 -15.60 -6.91
C CYS A 74 -6.89 -14.14 -7.44
N PRO A 75 -7.54 -13.17 -6.77
CA PRO A 75 -7.64 -11.80 -7.30
C PRO A 75 -6.27 -11.13 -7.45
N LEU A 76 -5.36 -11.36 -6.49
CA LEU A 76 -4.01 -10.85 -6.56
C LEU A 76 -3.26 -11.37 -7.78
N CYS A 77 -3.39 -12.66 -8.05
CA CYS A 77 -2.76 -13.31 -9.19
C CYS A 77 -3.15 -12.62 -10.51
N LEU A 78 -4.44 -12.37 -10.65
CA LEU A 78 -5.06 -11.74 -11.81
C LEU A 78 -4.63 -10.29 -11.97
N SER A 79 -4.60 -9.51 -10.88
CA SER A 79 -4.16 -8.11 -10.92
C SER A 79 -2.71 -7.94 -11.40
N GLU A 80 -1.88 -8.97 -11.23
CA GLU A 80 -0.46 -8.96 -11.55
C GLU A 80 -0.13 -9.60 -12.91
N LEU A 81 -1.11 -10.18 -13.63
CA LEU A 81 -0.85 -10.83 -14.92
C LEU A 81 -0.37 -9.82 -15.97
N GLY A 82 -0.99 -8.63 -16.02
CA GLY A 82 -0.59 -7.58 -16.95
C GLY A 82 0.84 -7.07 -16.73
N GLU A 83 1.27 -6.95 -15.47
CA GLU A 83 2.67 -6.60 -15.16
C GLU A 83 3.62 -7.73 -15.57
N THR A 84 3.24 -8.98 -15.31
CA THR A 84 4.06 -10.16 -15.71
C THR A 84 4.21 -10.24 -17.23
N GLU A 85 3.16 -9.92 -17.99
CA GLU A 85 3.21 -9.85 -19.46
C GLU A 85 4.09 -8.71 -19.97
N LYS A 86 4.13 -7.57 -19.27
CA LYS A 86 5.06 -6.48 -19.56
C LYS A 86 6.51 -6.91 -19.36
N TRP A 87 6.83 -7.55 -18.23
CA TRP A 87 8.18 -8.05 -17.96
C TRP A 87 8.65 -9.01 -19.04
N ALA A 88 7.77 -9.88 -19.56
CA ALA A 88 8.11 -10.81 -20.64
C ALA A 88 8.57 -10.11 -21.94
N GLN A 89 8.29 -8.82 -22.10
CA GLN A 89 8.66 -7.99 -23.24
C GLN A 89 9.85 -7.05 -22.95
N GLU A 90 10.26 -6.89 -21.69
CA GLU A 90 11.35 -6.01 -21.29
C GLU A 90 12.72 -6.63 -21.55
N ALA A 91 13.69 -5.81 -21.96
CA ALA A 91 15.04 -6.27 -22.33
C ALA A 91 15.78 -6.93 -21.16
N GLU A 92 15.59 -6.41 -19.94
CA GLU A 92 16.25 -6.90 -18.73
C GLU A 92 15.80 -8.30 -18.31
N PHE A 93 14.57 -8.68 -18.68
CA PHE A 93 14.04 -10.03 -18.43
C PHE A 93 14.35 -11.02 -19.54
N GLN A 94 14.78 -10.57 -20.74
CA GLN A 94 15.14 -11.47 -21.85
C GLN A 94 16.34 -12.37 -21.52
N ARG A 95 17.09 -12.10 -20.45
CA ARG A 95 18.19 -12.96 -19.96
C ARG A 95 17.70 -14.24 -19.29
N ALA A 96 16.42 -14.34 -18.97
CA ALA A 96 15.79 -15.49 -18.34
C ALA A 96 14.58 -15.97 -19.16
N ASN A 97 14.18 -17.21 -18.98
CA ASN A 97 12.85 -17.64 -19.42
C ASN A 97 11.84 -17.13 -18.38
N LEU A 98 10.83 -16.36 -18.80
CA LEU A 98 9.73 -15.92 -17.95
C LEU A 98 8.43 -16.56 -18.43
N LEU A 99 7.79 -17.34 -17.57
CA LEU A 99 6.52 -18.00 -17.88
C LEU A 99 5.63 -18.10 -16.65
N THR A 100 4.37 -18.44 -16.89
CA THR A 100 3.39 -18.63 -15.82
C THR A 100 2.75 -20.01 -15.90
N VAL A 101 2.30 -20.52 -14.75
CA VAL A 101 1.67 -21.82 -14.59
C VAL A 101 0.38 -21.66 -13.81
N ALA A 102 -0.72 -22.13 -14.40
CA ALA A 102 -1.96 -22.41 -13.68
C ALA A 102 -2.09 -23.93 -13.47
N SER A 103 -2.68 -24.36 -12.36
CA SER A 103 -2.81 -25.79 -12.04
C SER A 103 -4.28 -26.18 -11.90
N PRO A 104 -5.00 -26.46 -13.00
CA PRO A 104 -6.39 -26.82 -12.93
C PRO A 104 -6.62 -28.10 -12.11
N ALA A 105 -7.78 -28.16 -11.43
CA ALA A 105 -8.12 -29.18 -10.43
C ALA A 105 -7.16 -29.27 -9.21
N PHE A 106 -6.35 -28.23 -8.94
CA PHE A 106 -5.50 -28.15 -7.75
C PHE A 106 -5.70 -26.84 -7.00
N LEU A 107 -5.68 -26.91 -5.66
CA LEU A 107 -5.90 -25.77 -4.75
C LEU A 107 -7.16 -24.94 -5.10
N GLY A 108 -8.28 -25.60 -5.45
CA GLY A 108 -9.54 -24.91 -5.75
C GLY A 108 -9.64 -24.31 -7.16
N GLU A 109 -8.66 -24.55 -8.03
CA GLU A 109 -8.74 -24.15 -9.44
C GLU A 109 -9.85 -24.89 -10.21
N LYS A 110 -10.40 -24.21 -11.23
CA LYS A 110 -11.32 -24.78 -12.22
C LYS A 110 -10.73 -26.06 -12.84
N LYS A 111 -11.57 -26.92 -13.41
CA LYS A 111 -11.09 -28.05 -14.24
C LYS A 111 -10.50 -27.52 -15.54
N GLN A 112 -9.60 -28.26 -16.18
CA GLN A 112 -8.89 -27.79 -17.38
C GLN A 112 -9.80 -27.19 -18.47
N PRO A 113 -10.91 -27.83 -18.89
CA PRO A 113 -11.74 -27.30 -19.98
C PRO A 113 -12.38 -25.95 -19.60
N ASP A 114 -12.90 -25.85 -18.37
CA ASP A 114 -13.51 -24.64 -17.85
C ASP A 114 -12.47 -23.53 -17.69
N PHE A 115 -11.25 -23.88 -17.23
CA PHE A 115 -10.14 -22.95 -17.12
C PHE A 115 -9.72 -22.42 -18.49
N SER A 116 -9.52 -23.29 -19.49
CA SER A 116 -9.09 -22.87 -20.83
C SER A 116 -10.14 -22.00 -21.51
N GLN A 117 -11.43 -22.34 -21.38
CA GLN A 117 -12.52 -21.51 -21.90
C GLN A 117 -12.55 -20.15 -21.21
N TRP A 118 -12.43 -20.14 -19.87
CA TRP A 118 -12.41 -18.91 -19.09
C TRP A 118 -11.20 -18.03 -19.43
N TYR A 119 -10.00 -18.61 -19.54
CA TYR A 119 -8.76 -17.94 -19.87
C TYR A 119 -8.77 -17.37 -21.28
N GLY A 120 -9.39 -18.07 -22.24
CA GLY A 120 -9.56 -17.58 -23.60
C GLY A 120 -10.39 -16.29 -23.70
N GLY A 121 -11.14 -15.94 -22.66
CA GLY A 121 -11.84 -14.65 -22.56
C GLY A 121 -10.97 -13.50 -22.01
N LEU A 122 -9.74 -13.76 -21.58
CA LEU A 122 -8.80 -12.73 -21.10
C LEU A 122 -7.89 -12.25 -22.24
N ASP A 123 -7.61 -10.95 -22.28
CA ASP A 123 -6.74 -10.32 -23.29
C ASP A 123 -5.26 -10.29 -22.86
N TYR A 124 -4.66 -11.48 -22.69
CA TYR A 124 -3.22 -11.64 -22.41
C TYR A 124 -2.55 -12.46 -23.52
N ALA A 125 -2.62 -11.97 -24.75
CA ALA A 125 -2.18 -12.71 -25.93
C ALA A 125 -0.68 -13.06 -25.94
N LYS A 126 0.14 -12.38 -25.13
CA LYS A 126 1.60 -12.54 -25.10
C LYS A 126 2.10 -13.22 -23.84
N LEU A 127 1.25 -13.43 -22.83
CA LEU A 127 1.63 -14.10 -21.59
C LEU A 127 1.62 -15.63 -21.77
N PRO A 128 2.75 -16.32 -21.61
CA PRO A 128 2.77 -17.77 -21.69
C PRO A 128 2.17 -18.38 -20.40
N VAL A 129 1.07 -19.13 -20.55
CA VAL A 129 0.41 -19.84 -19.45
C VAL A 129 0.46 -21.34 -19.72
N LEU A 130 1.17 -22.08 -18.88
CA LEU A 130 1.22 -23.54 -18.90
C LEU A 130 0.15 -24.12 -17.97
N LEU A 131 -0.44 -25.23 -18.37
CA LEU A 131 -1.47 -25.94 -17.59
C LEU A 131 -0.86 -27.16 -16.91
N ASN A 132 -0.79 -27.12 -15.58
CA ASN A 132 -0.31 -28.19 -14.73
C ASN A 132 -1.49 -28.93 -14.09
N GLU A 133 -2.21 -29.71 -14.89
CA GLU A 133 -3.42 -30.42 -14.46
C GLU A 133 -3.18 -31.30 -13.23
N GLY A 134 -4.05 -31.19 -12.22
CA GLY A 134 -3.94 -31.94 -10.95
C GLY A 134 -2.79 -31.50 -10.05
N GLY A 135 -2.00 -30.51 -10.46
CA GLY A 135 -1.01 -29.83 -9.64
C GLY A 135 0.26 -30.63 -9.33
N SER A 136 0.63 -31.64 -10.12
CA SER A 136 1.77 -32.53 -9.79
C SER A 136 3.10 -31.76 -9.64
N LEU A 137 3.41 -30.88 -10.59
CA LEU A 137 4.60 -30.01 -10.52
C LEU A 137 4.52 -29.02 -9.35
N ALA A 138 3.37 -28.35 -9.16
CA ALA A 138 3.16 -27.45 -8.03
C ALA A 138 3.36 -28.16 -6.67
N LYS A 139 2.90 -29.42 -6.53
CA LYS A 139 3.11 -30.25 -5.34
C LYS A 139 4.60 -30.58 -5.13
N SER A 140 5.32 -30.99 -6.19
CA SER A 140 6.74 -31.33 -6.09
C SER A 140 7.60 -30.13 -5.70
N LEU A 141 7.21 -28.93 -6.13
CA LEU A 141 7.85 -27.65 -5.80
C LEU A 141 7.40 -27.06 -4.45
N GLY A 142 6.50 -27.73 -3.72
CA GLY A 142 6.02 -27.27 -2.42
C GLY A 142 5.13 -26.02 -2.48
N ILE A 143 4.48 -25.77 -3.62
CA ILE A 143 3.54 -24.67 -3.82
C ILE A 143 2.21 -25.03 -3.13
N LYS A 144 1.88 -24.27 -2.09
CA LYS A 144 0.68 -24.45 -1.27
C LYS A 144 -0.28 -23.26 -1.31
N VAL A 145 0.19 -22.12 -1.84
CA VAL A 145 -0.52 -20.84 -1.90
C VAL A 145 -0.20 -20.14 -3.20
N TYR A 146 -1.14 -19.33 -3.70
CA TYR A 146 -0.95 -18.50 -4.87
C TYR A 146 -1.06 -17.01 -4.51
N PRO A 147 -0.35 -16.12 -5.22
CA PRO A 147 0.71 -16.42 -6.17
C PRO A 147 1.96 -16.96 -5.45
N SER A 148 2.75 -17.74 -6.17
CA SER A 148 4.10 -18.13 -5.73
C SER A 148 5.04 -18.06 -6.93
N TRP A 149 6.32 -17.80 -6.69
CA TRP A 149 7.34 -17.74 -7.72
C TRP A 149 8.41 -18.79 -7.49
N VAL A 150 8.88 -19.41 -8.57
CA VAL A 150 9.97 -20.36 -8.55
C VAL A 150 11.04 -19.90 -9.52
N LEU A 151 12.26 -19.73 -9.02
CA LEU A 151 13.44 -19.55 -9.84
C LEU A 151 14.12 -20.90 -10.02
N LEU A 152 14.25 -21.33 -11.27
CA LEU A 152 15.09 -22.44 -11.67
C LEU A 152 16.43 -21.90 -12.18
N ASP A 153 17.51 -22.60 -11.84
CA ASP A 153 18.85 -22.29 -12.37
C ASP A 153 18.99 -22.72 -13.84
N GLU A 154 20.16 -22.49 -14.43
CA GLU A 154 20.47 -22.85 -15.82
C GLU A 154 20.48 -24.37 -16.08
N LYS A 155 20.57 -25.19 -15.02
CA LYS A 155 20.49 -26.66 -15.09
C LYS A 155 19.04 -27.14 -15.01
N GLY A 156 18.10 -26.25 -14.68
CA GLY A 156 16.69 -26.57 -14.52
C GLY A 156 16.29 -27.03 -13.13
N GLU A 157 17.18 -26.87 -12.14
CA GLU A 157 16.97 -27.22 -10.74
C GLU A 157 16.41 -26.03 -9.95
N VAL A 158 15.72 -26.30 -8.84
CA VAL A 158 15.15 -25.23 -8.00
C VAL A 158 16.25 -24.45 -7.31
N ALA A 159 16.40 -23.17 -7.68
CA ALA A 159 17.31 -22.24 -7.02
C ALA A 159 16.62 -21.49 -5.86
N ARG A 160 15.35 -21.09 -6.04
CA ARG A 160 14.58 -20.37 -5.03
C ARG A 160 13.08 -20.57 -5.21
N VAL A 161 12.35 -20.72 -4.10
CA VAL A 161 10.89 -20.61 -4.06
C VAL A 161 10.53 -19.39 -3.22
N VAL A 162 9.69 -18.51 -3.75
CA VAL A 162 9.15 -17.34 -3.07
C VAL A 162 7.63 -17.48 -2.98
N ARG A 163 7.10 -17.44 -1.77
CA ARG A 163 5.65 -17.44 -1.54
C ARG A 163 5.15 -16.00 -1.54
N GLY A 164 4.00 -15.76 -2.15
CA GLY A 164 3.52 -14.41 -2.43
C GLY A 164 4.21 -13.84 -3.68
N SER A 165 3.91 -12.60 -3.99
CA SER A 165 4.35 -12.02 -5.25
C SER A 165 5.65 -11.22 -5.17
N LEU A 166 6.21 -10.96 -6.35
CA LEU A 166 7.45 -10.22 -6.54
C LEU A 166 7.14 -8.88 -7.19
N ASN A 167 7.85 -7.82 -6.79
CA ASN A 167 7.92 -6.59 -7.59
C ASN A 167 9.06 -6.68 -8.61
N ARG A 168 9.15 -5.73 -9.53
CA ARG A 168 10.16 -5.72 -10.59
C ARG A 168 11.60 -5.79 -10.06
N ALA A 169 11.92 -4.99 -9.06
CA ALA A 169 13.26 -4.94 -8.47
C ALA A 169 13.65 -6.28 -7.81
N GLN A 170 12.71 -6.90 -7.09
CA GLN A 170 12.90 -8.20 -6.47
C GLN A 170 13.07 -9.31 -7.51
N ALA A 171 12.28 -9.29 -8.59
CA ALA A 171 12.39 -10.27 -9.66
C ALA A 171 13.76 -10.18 -10.38
N LEU A 172 14.21 -8.96 -10.70
CA LEU A 172 15.54 -8.75 -11.27
C LEU A 172 16.66 -9.16 -10.31
N ALA A 173 16.55 -8.80 -9.03
CA ALA A 173 17.54 -9.17 -8.01
C ALA A 173 17.64 -10.69 -7.83
N LEU A 174 16.52 -11.42 -7.91
CA LEU A 174 16.54 -12.89 -7.89
C LEU A 174 17.26 -13.48 -9.11
N LEU A 175 17.07 -12.88 -10.29
CA LEU A 175 17.78 -13.30 -11.50
C LEU A 175 19.29 -13.04 -11.41
N ASP A 176 19.70 -11.97 -10.73
CA ASP A 176 21.13 -11.66 -10.47
C ASP A 176 21.73 -12.57 -9.39
N ASN A 177 20.97 -12.80 -8.31
CA ASN A 177 21.39 -13.61 -7.18
C ASN A 177 20.18 -14.36 -6.58
N PRO A 178 20.10 -15.69 -6.71
CA PRO A 178 19.01 -16.49 -6.13
C PRO A 178 18.82 -16.33 -4.61
N GLN A 179 19.85 -15.84 -3.90
CA GLN A 179 19.82 -15.58 -2.45
C GLN A 179 19.66 -14.09 -2.10
N ALA A 180 19.26 -13.23 -3.04
CA ALA A 180 19.06 -11.81 -2.79
C ALA A 180 18.08 -11.55 -1.62
N GLU A 181 18.42 -10.56 -0.78
CA GLU A 181 17.54 -10.10 0.29
C GLU A 181 16.40 -9.25 -0.28
N LEU A 182 15.22 -9.86 -0.43
CA LEU A 182 14.09 -9.22 -1.12
C LEU A 182 13.38 -8.16 -0.27
N LYS A 183 13.58 -8.16 1.06
CA LYS A 183 12.90 -7.25 2.00
C LYS A 183 13.43 -5.82 1.89
N SER A 184 14.71 -5.62 1.59
CA SER A 184 15.34 -4.31 1.46
C SER A 184 15.07 -3.61 0.11
N LEU A 185 14.48 -4.33 -0.85
CA LEU A 185 14.16 -3.87 -2.21
C LEU A 185 12.67 -3.50 -2.37
N GLN A 186 11.99 -3.18 -1.28
CA GLN A 186 10.68 -2.53 -1.33
C GLN A 186 10.89 -1.06 -1.75
N GLN A 187 10.27 -0.66 -2.85
CA GLN A 187 10.58 0.60 -3.53
C GLN A 187 9.93 1.81 -2.82
N SER A 188 10.69 2.90 -2.74
CA SER A 188 10.23 4.27 -2.45
C SER A 188 9.56 4.89 -3.70
N PHE A 189 8.52 5.70 -3.51
CA PHE A 189 7.68 6.25 -4.57
C PHE A 189 8.19 7.57 -5.21
N TYR A 190 7.57 7.89 -6.35
CA TYR A 190 7.93 8.70 -7.55
C TYR A 190 7.92 10.25 -7.46
N GLN A 191 8.52 10.93 -8.47
CA GLN A 191 8.57 12.39 -8.72
C GLN A 191 7.59 12.85 -9.81
N PRO A 192 6.89 14.00 -9.70
CA PRO A 192 5.77 14.33 -10.57
C PRO A 192 6.15 14.99 -11.90
N ASP A 193 5.31 14.80 -12.92
CA ASP A 193 5.31 15.58 -14.17
C ASP A 193 4.00 16.36 -14.37
N LYS A 194 4.10 17.52 -15.05
CA LYS A 194 3.12 18.62 -15.09
C LYS A 194 2.04 18.46 -16.18
N LYS A 195 0.77 18.66 -15.79
CA LYS A 195 -0.28 19.51 -16.42
C LYS A 195 -1.68 18.87 -16.41
N THR A 196 -2.65 19.56 -15.83
CA THR A 196 -4.01 19.76 -16.38
C THR A 196 -4.62 21.04 -15.76
N GLY A 197 -5.39 21.79 -16.55
CA GLY A 197 -5.78 23.18 -16.30
C GLY A 197 -6.81 23.39 -15.18
N ASN A 198 -6.57 24.42 -14.36
CA ASN A 198 -7.37 24.80 -13.20
C ASN A 198 -8.36 25.93 -13.51
N LYS A 199 -9.57 25.82 -12.94
CA LYS A 199 -10.40 26.97 -12.57
C LYS A 199 -9.57 27.89 -11.66
N PRO A 200 -9.57 29.22 -11.83
CA PRO A 200 -8.79 30.10 -10.95
C PRO A 200 -9.26 29.91 -9.51
N MET A 201 -8.33 29.53 -8.63
CA MET A 201 -8.55 29.27 -7.21
C MET A 201 -8.95 30.57 -6.50
N ASN A 202 -9.96 30.51 -5.62
CA ASN A 202 -10.44 31.67 -4.87
C ASN A 202 -9.51 31.95 -3.70
N THR A 203 -8.34 32.52 -3.97
CA THR A 203 -7.29 32.66 -2.97
C THR A 203 -7.51 33.84 -2.03
N GLN A 204 -7.34 33.59 -0.74
CA GLN A 204 -7.19 34.61 0.30
C GLN A 204 -5.84 34.46 0.99
N THR A 205 -5.42 35.48 1.75
CA THR A 205 -4.09 35.50 2.38
C THR A 205 -4.16 36.07 3.79
N ILE A 206 -3.56 35.36 4.73
CA ILE A 206 -3.38 35.79 6.11
C ILE A 206 -1.92 35.58 6.54
N TYR A 207 -1.45 36.35 7.53
CA TYR A 207 -0.07 36.28 8.01
C TYR A 207 -0.06 35.91 9.49
N LEU A 208 0.67 34.84 9.83
CA LEU A 208 0.61 34.22 11.15
C LEU A 208 2.03 34.12 11.74
N ALA A 209 2.26 34.82 12.86
CA ALA A 209 3.47 34.68 13.65
C ALA A 209 3.21 33.76 14.83
N GLY A 210 4.05 32.75 15.05
CA GLY A 210 3.77 31.69 16.01
C GLY A 210 5.01 30.99 16.54
N GLY A 211 6.11 31.72 16.71
CA GLY A 211 7.41 31.14 17.04
C GLY A 211 8.28 30.92 15.81
N CYS A 212 9.19 29.95 15.88
CA CYS A 212 10.04 29.59 14.74
C CYS A 212 9.19 29.23 13.51
N PHE A 213 9.36 29.97 12.41
CA PHE A 213 8.50 29.78 11.23
C PHE A 213 8.73 28.43 10.51
N TRP A 214 9.83 27.71 10.75
CA TRP A 214 10.12 26.43 10.06
C TRP A 214 9.05 25.39 10.35
N GLY A 215 8.66 25.27 11.62
CA GLY A 215 7.60 24.35 12.03
C GLY A 215 6.22 24.83 11.58
N LEU A 216 5.98 26.14 11.65
CA LEU A 216 4.68 26.72 11.33
C LEU A 216 4.39 26.68 9.82
N GLU A 217 5.39 26.94 8.98
CA GLU A 217 5.33 26.82 7.53
C GLU A 217 5.02 25.36 7.15
N ALA A 218 5.85 24.41 7.60
CA ALA A 218 5.65 23.00 7.32
C ALA A 218 4.30 22.47 7.84
N TYR A 219 3.79 23.01 8.94
CA TYR A 219 2.46 22.70 9.44
C TYR A 219 1.35 23.19 8.50
N PHE A 220 1.38 24.46 8.08
CA PHE A 220 0.36 25.01 7.19
C PHE A 220 0.41 24.42 5.77
N GLN A 221 1.59 24.08 5.26
CA GLN A 221 1.74 23.41 3.95
C GLN A 221 1.03 22.05 3.86
N ARG A 222 0.76 21.41 5.00
CA ARG A 222 0.09 20.10 5.05
C ARG A 222 -1.44 20.19 5.02
N ILE A 223 -2.02 21.37 5.30
CA ILE A 223 -3.47 21.53 5.45
C ILE A 223 -4.11 21.59 4.06
N ASP A 224 -5.06 20.69 3.78
CA ASP A 224 -5.81 20.75 2.52
C ASP A 224 -6.61 22.05 2.41
N GLY A 225 -6.46 22.72 1.26
CA GLY A 225 -6.98 24.07 1.03
C GLY A 225 -5.97 25.19 1.28
N VAL A 226 -4.80 24.91 1.88
CA VAL A 226 -3.66 25.84 1.81
C VAL A 226 -2.96 25.67 0.47
N ALA A 227 -2.89 26.76 -0.29
CA ALA A 227 -2.28 26.81 -1.60
C ALA A 227 -0.78 27.06 -1.55
N ASP A 228 -0.34 27.88 -0.58
CA ASP A 228 1.05 28.28 -0.42
C ASP A 228 1.30 28.75 1.03
N ALA A 229 2.51 28.52 1.54
CA ALA A 229 2.94 29.02 2.83
C ALA A 229 4.42 29.41 2.75
N VAL A 230 4.72 30.68 3.08
CA VAL A 230 6.04 31.28 2.87
C VAL A 230 6.53 31.93 4.16
N SER A 231 7.74 31.58 4.58
CA SER A 231 8.41 32.15 5.75
C SER A 231 8.91 33.58 5.48
N GLY A 232 8.79 34.46 6.48
CA GLY A 232 9.25 35.83 6.38
C GLY A 232 9.21 36.61 7.69
N TYR A 233 9.45 37.91 7.56
CA TYR A 233 9.60 38.85 8.67
C TYR A 233 8.53 39.95 8.56
N ALA A 234 7.68 40.08 9.57
CA ALA A 234 6.56 41.02 9.54
C ALA A 234 6.65 42.10 10.61
N ASN A 235 6.06 43.26 10.31
CA ASN A 235 5.75 44.35 11.25
C ASN A 235 6.96 44.89 12.06
N GLY A 236 8.18 44.81 11.51
CA GLY A 236 9.35 45.52 12.03
C GLY A 236 9.60 46.89 11.40
N LYS A 237 10.71 47.53 11.79
CA LYS A 237 11.03 48.93 11.45
C LYS A 237 11.94 49.07 10.23
N THR A 238 12.66 48.02 9.85
CA THR A 238 13.70 48.06 8.80
C THR A 238 13.26 47.36 7.51
N GLU A 239 13.75 47.84 6.37
CA GLU A 239 13.42 47.26 5.06
C GLU A 239 14.26 46.03 4.70
N LYS A 240 13.61 44.94 4.25
CA LYS A 240 14.24 43.68 3.83
C LYS A 240 15.34 43.20 4.79
N PRO A 241 15.01 42.98 6.08
CA PRO A 241 16.00 42.51 7.04
C PRO A 241 16.52 41.12 6.65
N SER A 242 17.80 40.86 6.92
CA SER A 242 18.32 39.49 7.00
C SER A 242 17.92 38.82 8.31
N TYR A 243 18.03 37.49 8.38
CA TYR A 243 17.88 36.75 9.62
C TYR A 243 18.76 37.32 10.75
N GLU A 244 20.02 37.64 10.44
CA GLU A 244 20.96 38.24 11.39
C GLU A 244 20.49 39.62 11.88
N ASP A 245 19.86 40.42 11.02
CA ASP A 245 19.28 41.70 11.43
C ASP A 245 18.11 41.49 12.38
N VAL A 246 17.23 40.52 12.10
CA VAL A 246 16.07 40.20 12.95
C VAL A 246 16.50 39.70 14.32
N VAL A 247 17.49 38.81 14.40
CA VAL A 247 17.94 38.22 15.66
C VAL A 247 18.82 39.17 16.48
N HIS A 248 19.69 39.97 15.84
CA HIS A 248 20.74 40.70 16.57
C HIS A 248 20.58 42.22 16.59
N ARG A 249 19.77 42.81 15.70
CA ARG A 249 19.75 44.28 15.51
C ARG A 249 18.46 44.95 15.94
N ASN A 250 17.62 44.23 16.71
CA ASN A 250 16.39 44.75 17.32
C ASN A 250 15.50 45.48 16.28
N THR A 251 15.37 44.89 15.10
CA THR A 251 14.59 45.46 13.99
C THR A 251 13.09 45.46 14.29
N GLY A 252 12.63 44.67 15.26
CA GLY A 252 11.25 44.59 15.72
C GLY A 252 10.36 43.68 14.88
N HIS A 253 10.92 42.97 13.89
CA HIS A 253 10.17 42.02 13.08
C HIS A 253 9.74 40.79 13.90
N ALA A 254 8.62 40.17 13.52
CA ALA A 254 8.23 38.82 13.94
C ALA A 254 8.53 37.83 12.82
N GLU A 255 9.06 36.66 13.17
CA GLU A 255 9.00 35.49 12.29
C GLU A 255 7.54 35.14 12.02
N THR A 256 7.17 35.14 10.75
CA THR A 256 5.79 35.11 10.28
C THR A 256 5.68 34.21 9.05
N VAL A 257 4.61 33.44 8.96
CA VAL A 257 4.26 32.67 7.77
C VAL A 257 3.12 33.38 7.03
N LYS A 258 3.33 33.70 5.76
CA LYS A 258 2.27 34.12 4.84
C LYS A 258 1.54 32.87 4.36
N VAL A 259 0.28 32.72 4.72
CA VAL A 259 -0.56 31.58 4.33
C VAL A 259 -1.54 32.03 3.25
N VAL A 260 -1.43 31.44 2.06
CA VAL A 260 -2.39 31.61 0.97
C VAL A 260 -3.29 30.38 0.94
N TYR A 261 -4.59 30.56 1.01
CA TYR A 261 -5.56 29.46 1.07
C TYR A 261 -6.72 29.66 0.11
N ASP A 262 -7.34 28.57 -0.32
CA ASP A 262 -8.56 28.55 -1.12
C ASP A 262 -9.77 28.79 -0.21
N ALA A 263 -10.38 29.96 -0.34
CA ALA A 263 -11.53 30.38 0.46
C ALA A 263 -12.80 29.58 0.14
N ASP A 264 -12.82 28.80 -0.95
CA ASP A 264 -13.90 27.85 -1.24
C ASP A 264 -13.74 26.56 -0.41
N LYS A 265 -12.54 26.25 0.11
CA LYS A 265 -12.23 25.06 0.93
C LYS A 265 -12.09 25.38 2.42
N LEU A 266 -11.38 26.46 2.75
CA LEU A 266 -11.07 26.86 4.12
C LEU A 266 -11.60 28.28 4.39
N SER A 267 -12.32 28.45 5.48
CA SER A 267 -12.62 29.79 5.99
C SER A 267 -11.44 30.35 6.77
N LEU A 268 -11.38 31.68 6.95
CA LEU A 268 -10.41 32.30 7.84
C LEU A 268 -10.51 31.75 9.28
N ASP A 269 -11.72 31.41 9.75
CA ASP A 269 -11.91 30.81 11.07
C ASP A 269 -11.27 29.41 11.15
N ASP A 270 -11.32 28.63 10.08
CA ASP A 270 -10.65 27.32 10.02
C ASP A 270 -9.14 27.47 10.13
N ILE A 271 -8.55 28.43 9.38
CA ILE A 271 -7.12 28.75 9.46
C ILE A 271 -6.72 29.13 10.90
N LEU A 272 -7.53 29.95 11.57
CA LEU A 272 -7.28 30.36 12.95
C LEU A 272 -7.43 29.21 13.95
N GLN A 273 -8.35 28.27 13.72
CA GLN A 273 -8.44 27.06 14.54
C GLN A 273 -7.20 26.17 14.40
N TYR A 274 -6.67 26.01 13.18
CA TYR A 274 -5.40 25.31 12.96
C TYR A 274 -4.23 26.06 13.61
N TYR A 275 -4.18 27.39 13.53
CA TYR A 275 -3.15 28.20 14.18
C TYR A 275 -3.11 27.99 15.71
N PHE A 276 -4.25 28.16 16.38
CA PHE A 276 -4.34 28.00 17.84
C PHE A 276 -4.11 26.56 18.34
N ARG A 277 -4.17 25.56 17.45
CA ARG A 277 -3.88 24.16 17.80
C ARG A 277 -2.40 23.91 18.10
N VAL A 278 -1.50 24.72 17.53
CA VAL A 278 -0.05 24.46 17.57
C VAL A 278 0.79 25.51 18.30
N ILE A 279 0.21 26.66 18.62
CA ILE A 279 0.88 27.69 19.44
C ILE A 279 0.43 27.63 20.91
N ASP A 280 1.25 28.17 21.80
CA ASP A 280 0.82 28.60 23.13
C ASP A 280 0.35 30.06 23.06
N PRO A 281 -0.97 30.34 23.10
CA PRO A 281 -1.49 31.69 22.95
C PRO A 281 -1.30 32.57 24.20
N THR A 282 -0.82 32.03 25.31
CA THR A 282 -0.62 32.73 26.58
C THR A 282 0.83 33.12 26.83
N SER A 283 1.76 32.58 26.03
CA SER A 283 3.20 32.81 26.15
C SER A 283 3.64 34.10 25.43
N LEU A 284 4.19 35.04 26.21
CA LEU A 284 4.66 36.33 25.69
C LEU A 284 6.11 36.21 25.17
N ASN A 285 6.31 36.53 23.88
CA ASN A 285 7.63 36.55 23.22
C ASN A 285 8.42 35.23 23.35
N GLN A 286 7.72 34.10 23.39
CA GLN A 286 8.32 32.78 23.46
C GLN A 286 7.37 31.73 22.89
N GLN A 287 7.90 30.75 22.15
CA GLN A 287 7.21 29.52 21.75
C GLN A 287 8.19 28.36 21.86
N GLY A 288 7.82 27.30 22.59
CA GLY A 288 8.75 26.23 22.95
C GLY A 288 10.02 26.76 23.63
N ASN A 289 11.18 26.45 23.05
CA ASN A 289 12.48 26.90 23.55
C ASN A 289 12.93 28.25 22.97
N ASP A 290 12.24 28.76 21.94
CA ASP A 290 12.62 29.94 21.19
C ASP A 290 12.10 31.19 21.93
N ARG A 291 13.01 32.10 22.30
CA ARG A 291 12.73 33.29 23.13
C ARG A 291 13.19 34.57 22.47
N GLY A 292 12.32 35.58 22.45
CA GLY A 292 12.59 36.88 21.85
C GLY A 292 11.36 37.46 21.18
N THR A 293 11.37 38.77 20.93
CA THR A 293 10.26 39.47 20.29
C THR A 293 9.99 38.98 18.87
N GLN A 294 11.00 38.41 18.20
CA GLN A 294 10.85 37.76 16.90
C GLN A 294 9.98 36.51 16.94
N TYR A 295 9.85 35.86 18.10
CA TYR A 295 9.01 34.67 18.30
C TYR A 295 7.66 34.97 18.96
N ARG A 296 7.25 36.25 18.97
CA ARG A 296 5.93 36.64 19.48
C ARG A 296 4.82 36.04 18.61
N THR A 297 3.69 35.74 19.23
CA THR A 297 2.49 35.29 18.54
C THR A 297 1.68 36.46 18.00
N GLY A 298 1.27 36.41 16.74
CA GLY A 298 0.47 37.45 16.10
C GLY A 298 -0.32 36.96 14.89
N VAL A 299 -1.44 37.62 14.63
CA VAL A 299 -2.25 37.48 13.42
C VAL A 299 -2.29 38.83 12.73
N TYR A 300 -1.78 38.89 11.50
CA TYR A 300 -1.70 40.12 10.73
C TYR A 300 -2.58 40.06 9.48
N TYR A 301 -3.59 40.94 9.45
CA TYR A 301 -4.58 40.99 8.38
C TYR A 301 -4.28 42.11 7.39
N THR A 302 -4.61 41.89 6.12
CA THR A 302 -4.52 42.94 5.08
C THR A 302 -5.88 43.56 4.78
N ASN A 303 -6.96 42.81 4.98
CA ASN A 303 -8.32 43.30 4.82
C ASN A 303 -8.94 43.64 6.19
N PRO A 304 -9.29 44.91 6.45
CA PRO A 304 -9.88 45.30 7.73
C PRO A 304 -11.16 44.55 8.13
N ALA A 305 -11.90 43.96 7.17
CA ALA A 305 -13.08 43.15 7.46
C ALA A 305 -12.75 41.86 8.25
N GLU A 306 -11.56 41.31 8.05
CA GLU A 306 -11.06 40.08 8.71
C GLU A 306 -10.92 40.26 10.22
N LYS A 307 -10.68 41.51 10.67
CA LYS A 307 -10.48 41.83 12.09
C LYS A 307 -11.59 41.28 12.98
N SER A 308 -12.84 41.38 12.54
CA SER A 308 -14.01 40.91 13.29
C SER A 308 -14.04 39.39 13.47
N VAL A 309 -13.62 38.65 12.44
CA VAL A 309 -13.49 37.18 12.47
C VAL A 309 -12.36 36.78 13.42
N ILE A 310 -11.22 37.47 13.36
CA ILE A 310 -10.07 37.24 14.24
C ILE A 310 -10.43 37.53 15.70
N ASP A 311 -11.10 38.65 15.98
CA ASP A 311 -11.56 39.00 17.33
C ASP A 311 -12.50 37.92 17.90
N ALA A 312 -13.41 37.38 17.07
CA ALA A 312 -14.30 36.30 17.46
C ALA A 312 -13.53 34.98 17.75
N ALA A 313 -12.53 34.64 16.94
CA ALA A 313 -11.67 33.49 17.17
C ALA A 313 -10.88 33.62 18.48
N PHE A 314 -10.33 34.80 18.76
CA PHE A 314 -9.61 35.10 20.01
C PHE A 314 -10.55 34.97 21.22
N ALA A 315 -11.77 35.48 21.12
CA ALA A 315 -12.76 35.35 22.18
C ALA A 315 -13.18 33.90 22.43
N ARG A 316 -13.24 33.05 21.40
CA ARG A 316 -13.46 31.60 21.58
C ARG A 316 -12.26 30.94 22.24
N GLU A 317 -11.05 31.24 21.78
CA GLU A 317 -9.84 30.62 22.31
C GLU A 317 -9.61 31.01 23.77
N GLN A 318 -9.84 32.28 24.13
CA GLN A 318 -9.70 32.76 25.51
C GLN A 318 -10.55 31.97 26.51
N LYS A 319 -11.67 31.37 26.09
CA LYS A 319 -12.51 30.53 26.98
C LYS A 319 -11.82 29.22 27.38
N LYS A 320 -10.82 28.77 26.63
CA LYS A 320 -10.04 27.55 26.92
C LYS A 320 -8.89 27.81 27.90
N HIS A 321 -8.54 29.09 28.14
CA HIS A 321 -7.37 29.49 28.93
C HIS A 321 -7.78 30.39 30.09
N SER A 322 -7.26 30.12 31.28
CA SER A 322 -7.44 31.00 32.44
C SER A 322 -6.56 32.26 32.36
N GLN A 323 -5.37 32.11 31.76
CA GLN A 323 -4.46 33.21 31.49
C GLN A 323 -4.93 34.01 30.27
N LYS A 324 -4.65 35.31 30.27
CA LYS A 324 -5.00 36.19 29.16
C LYS A 324 -4.15 35.82 27.93
N ILE A 325 -4.80 35.63 26.80
CA ILE A 325 -4.14 35.46 25.51
C ILE A 325 -3.36 36.73 25.15
N VAL A 326 -2.12 36.54 24.71
CA VAL A 326 -1.18 37.62 24.36
C VAL A 326 -0.90 37.70 22.86
N VAL A 327 -1.57 36.88 22.04
CA VAL A 327 -1.52 36.98 20.58
C VAL A 327 -1.99 38.37 20.15
N GLU A 328 -1.21 39.06 19.32
CA GLU A 328 -1.59 40.36 18.78
C GLU A 328 -2.49 40.22 17.53
N ASN A 329 -3.52 41.06 17.42
CA ASN A 329 -4.40 41.17 16.25
C ASN A 329 -4.21 42.56 15.64
N LEU A 330 -3.37 42.68 14.61
CA LEU A 330 -2.95 43.96 14.05
C LEU A 330 -3.05 43.96 12.52
N PRO A 331 -3.23 45.11 11.86
CA PRO A 331 -3.06 45.18 10.42
C PRO A 331 -1.60 44.84 10.04
N LEU A 332 -1.41 44.17 8.90
CA LEU A 332 -0.09 43.97 8.33
C LEU A 332 0.46 45.31 7.86
N GLN A 333 1.60 45.71 8.41
CA GLN A 333 2.32 46.92 7.98
C GLN A 333 3.31 46.59 6.88
N ARG A 334 3.98 45.44 7.00
CA ARG A 334 4.98 44.95 6.05
C ARG A 334 5.21 43.46 6.21
N PHE A 335 5.64 42.82 5.14
CA PHE A 335 6.14 41.45 5.12
C PHE A 335 7.30 41.37 4.14
N ASP A 336 8.46 40.94 4.62
CA ASP A 336 9.63 40.68 3.80
C ASP A 336 9.89 39.17 3.82
N GLU A 337 9.93 38.52 2.66
CA GLU A 337 10.23 37.08 2.57
C GLU A 337 11.61 36.78 3.13
N ALA A 338 11.70 35.68 3.89
CA ALA A 338 12.97 35.20 4.44
C ALA A 338 13.83 34.60 3.31
N GLU A 339 15.11 34.44 3.60
CA GLU A 339 16.10 33.88 2.68
C GLU A 339 15.72 32.45 2.23
N GLU A 340 16.15 32.06 1.03
CA GLU A 340 15.82 30.77 0.41
C GLU A 340 16.15 29.54 1.28
N TYR A 341 17.16 29.64 2.15
CA TYR A 341 17.51 28.53 3.04
C TYR A 341 16.50 28.31 4.19
N HIS A 342 15.66 29.30 4.49
CA HIS A 342 14.57 29.21 5.45
C HIS A 342 13.26 28.69 4.84
N GLN A 343 13.05 28.93 3.55
CA GLN A 343 11.87 28.44 2.83
C GLN A 343 11.92 26.91 2.76
N ASP A 344 10.82 26.24 3.04
CA ASP A 344 10.69 24.78 3.02
C ASP A 344 11.75 24.08 3.89
N TYR A 345 12.16 24.69 5.01
CA TYR A 345 13.32 24.23 5.78
C TYR A 345 13.20 22.77 6.21
N LEU A 346 12.02 22.35 6.70
CA LEU A 346 11.78 20.98 7.16
C LEU A 346 11.58 19.98 6.00
N LEU A 347 11.26 20.45 4.80
CA LEU A 347 11.29 19.62 3.60
C LEU A 347 12.75 19.35 3.17
N LYS A 348 13.59 20.38 3.21
CA LYS A 348 15.03 20.31 2.91
C LYS A 348 15.80 19.55 4.00
N ASN A 349 15.34 19.63 5.25
CA ASN A 349 15.96 19.05 6.43
C ASN A 349 14.91 18.28 7.27
N PRO A 350 14.56 17.02 6.92
CA PRO A 350 13.47 16.29 7.59
C PRO A 350 13.67 16.05 9.09
N ASN A 351 14.92 16.05 9.56
CA ASN A 351 15.29 15.93 10.97
C ASN A 351 15.70 17.29 11.58
N GLY A 352 15.35 18.39 10.91
CA GLY A 352 15.63 19.75 11.35
C GLY A 352 14.86 20.11 12.62
N TYR A 353 15.24 21.21 13.25
CA TYR A 353 14.57 21.68 14.46
C TYR A 353 13.10 22.02 14.19
N CYS A 354 12.21 21.45 15.00
CA CYS A 354 10.79 21.77 15.00
C CYS A 354 10.23 21.59 16.41
N HIS A 355 9.63 22.64 16.97
CA HIS A 355 8.97 22.57 18.28
C HIS A 355 7.47 22.24 18.17
N ILE A 356 6.92 22.22 16.95
CA ILE A 356 5.51 21.94 16.64
C ILE A 356 5.36 20.48 16.20
N ASP A 357 4.31 19.79 16.64
CA ASP A 357 3.92 18.52 16.03
C ASP A 357 3.16 18.77 14.72
N ILE A 358 3.88 18.79 13.60
CA ILE A 358 3.31 19.12 12.28
C ILE A 358 2.21 18.14 11.83
N ARG A 359 2.14 16.93 12.41
CA ARG A 359 1.10 15.93 12.08
C ARG A 359 -0.29 16.36 12.54
N LYS A 360 -0.38 17.31 13.47
CA LYS A 360 -1.66 17.90 13.89
C LYS A 360 -2.39 18.65 12.77
N ALA A 361 -1.73 18.93 11.65
CA ALA A 361 -2.34 19.47 10.44
C ALA A 361 -3.27 18.43 9.78
N ASP A 362 -2.93 17.15 9.93
CA ASP A 362 -3.67 16.04 9.33
C ASP A 362 -4.93 15.67 10.15
N GLU A 363 -5.10 16.28 11.33
CA GLU A 363 -6.29 16.12 12.17
C GLU A 363 -7.42 17.04 11.67
N PRO A 364 -8.55 16.50 11.17
CA PRO A 364 -9.62 17.32 10.63
C PRO A 364 -10.23 18.24 11.69
N LEU A 365 -10.67 19.45 11.30
CA LEU A 365 -11.42 20.33 12.19
C LEU A 365 -12.81 19.72 12.52
N PRO A 366 -13.38 20.01 13.72
CA PRO A 366 -14.65 19.42 14.15
C PRO A 366 -15.82 19.60 13.19
N HIS A 367 -15.81 20.67 12.38
CA HIS A 367 -16.87 21.01 11.41
C HIS A 367 -16.55 20.57 9.97
N GLN A 368 -15.31 20.17 9.69
CA GLN A 368 -14.85 19.74 8.35
C GLN A 368 -15.04 18.22 8.10
N LYS A 369 -15.95 17.56 8.85
CA LYS A 369 -16.49 16.28 8.41
C LYS A 369 -17.41 16.52 7.21
N THR A 370 -16.83 16.81 6.04
CA THR A 370 -17.58 16.91 4.78
C THR A 370 -17.68 15.52 4.17
N SER A 371 -18.92 15.12 3.94
CA SER A 371 -19.38 13.86 3.37
C SER A 371 -19.07 13.71 1.86
N ALA A 372 -18.05 14.41 1.34
CA ALA A 372 -17.76 14.50 -0.09
C ALA A 372 -16.40 13.89 -0.42
N LYS A 373 -16.34 13.06 -1.47
CA LYS A 373 -15.11 12.48 -2.01
C LYS A 373 -14.07 13.58 -2.29
N PRO A 374 -12.87 13.51 -1.70
CA PRO A 374 -11.76 14.41 -2.03
C PRO A 374 -11.43 14.39 -3.53
N SER A 375 -10.83 15.49 -4.03
CA SER A 375 -10.49 15.57 -5.46
C SER A 375 -9.42 14.53 -5.86
N ALA A 376 -9.38 14.12 -7.13
CA ALA A 376 -8.40 13.13 -7.59
C ALA A 376 -6.93 13.55 -7.30
N ASP A 377 -6.61 14.83 -7.41
CA ASP A 377 -5.27 15.34 -7.11
C ASP A 377 -4.96 15.34 -5.61
N GLU A 378 -5.96 15.55 -4.77
CA GLU A 378 -5.84 15.44 -3.32
C GLU A 378 -5.62 13.99 -2.89
N LEU A 379 -6.42 13.06 -3.43
CA LEU A 379 -6.27 11.62 -3.19
C LEU A 379 -4.87 11.12 -3.58
N ARG A 380 -4.29 11.62 -4.67
CA ARG A 380 -2.92 11.26 -5.08
C ARG A 380 -1.83 11.76 -4.12
N ARG A 381 -2.11 12.80 -3.34
CA ARG A 381 -1.16 13.38 -2.37
C ARG A 381 -1.32 12.78 -0.97
N THR A 382 -2.54 12.42 -0.60
CA THR A 382 -2.87 11.97 0.77
C THR A 382 -2.79 10.46 0.93
N LEU A 383 -3.17 9.70 -0.10
CA LEU A 383 -3.13 8.25 -0.07
C LEU A 383 -1.73 7.74 -0.43
N THR A 384 -1.32 6.64 0.21
CA THR A 384 -0.19 5.86 -0.32
C THR A 384 -0.56 5.32 -1.71
N ALA A 385 0.44 5.00 -2.53
CA ALA A 385 0.21 4.46 -3.86
C ALA A 385 -0.69 3.20 -3.84
N GLU A 386 -0.53 2.35 -2.82
CA GLU A 386 -1.36 1.15 -2.66
C GLU A 386 -2.80 1.49 -2.28
N GLN A 387 -3.00 2.41 -1.35
CA GLN A 387 -4.32 2.92 -0.98
C GLN A 387 -5.02 3.58 -2.18
N TYR A 388 -4.31 4.37 -2.99
CA TYR A 388 -4.85 5.00 -4.20
C TYR A 388 -5.22 3.95 -5.25
N ARG A 389 -4.29 3.03 -5.57
CA ARG A 389 -4.51 1.94 -6.53
C ARG A 389 -5.73 1.11 -6.16
N ILE A 390 -5.91 0.81 -4.88
CA ILE A 390 -7.06 0.04 -4.41
C ILE A 390 -8.32 0.86 -4.48
N THR A 391 -8.37 2.00 -3.78
CA THR A 391 -9.61 2.76 -3.59
C THR A 391 -10.10 3.46 -4.87
N GLN A 392 -9.20 3.89 -5.76
CA GLN A 392 -9.54 4.68 -6.94
C GLN A 392 -9.43 3.92 -8.26
N GLU A 393 -8.57 2.89 -8.32
CA GLU A 393 -8.30 2.12 -9.56
C GLU A 393 -8.80 0.67 -9.46
N ASN A 394 -9.64 0.38 -8.47
CA ASN A 394 -10.22 -0.94 -8.21
C ASN A 394 -9.16 -2.05 -8.05
N GLY A 395 -7.99 -1.68 -7.52
CA GLY A 395 -6.91 -2.62 -7.21
C GLY A 395 -7.25 -3.54 -6.04
N THR A 396 -6.46 -4.59 -5.87
CA THR A 396 -6.55 -5.50 -4.73
C THR A 396 -5.17 -5.70 -4.11
N GLU A 397 -5.04 -5.51 -2.80
CA GLU A 397 -3.78 -5.75 -2.08
C GLU A 397 -3.42 -7.22 -2.05
N ARG A 398 -2.17 -7.53 -1.66
CA ARG A 398 -1.73 -8.91 -1.59
C ARG A 398 -2.38 -9.63 -0.40
N ALA A 399 -2.83 -10.87 -0.60
CA ALA A 399 -3.32 -11.70 0.50
C ALA A 399 -2.26 -11.84 1.61
N PHE A 400 -2.71 -11.79 2.86
CA PHE A 400 -1.90 -11.88 4.09
C PHE A 400 -0.86 -10.75 4.25
N SER A 401 -0.95 -9.68 3.45
CA SER A 401 0.05 -8.61 3.47
C SER A 401 -0.33 -7.44 4.38
N HIS A 402 -1.62 -7.19 4.60
CA HIS A 402 -2.08 -6.10 5.45
C HIS A 402 -2.26 -6.57 6.90
N GLU A 403 -1.85 -5.74 7.85
CA GLU A 403 -1.96 -6.04 9.29
C GLU A 403 -3.40 -6.30 9.75
N TYR A 404 -4.39 -5.76 9.03
CA TYR A 404 -5.81 -5.88 9.36
C TYR A 404 -6.38 -7.27 9.10
N ASP A 405 -5.69 -8.12 8.32
CA ASP A 405 -6.05 -9.53 8.21
C ASP A 405 -6.09 -10.18 9.60
N HIS A 406 -5.05 -9.96 10.40
CA HIS A 406 -4.89 -10.55 11.74
C HIS A 406 -5.30 -9.63 12.91
N LEU A 407 -5.76 -8.42 12.63
CA LEU A 407 -6.23 -7.49 13.68
C LEU A 407 -7.65 -7.85 14.12
N PHE A 408 -7.83 -8.15 15.41
CA PHE A 408 -9.14 -8.43 16.02
C PHE A 408 -9.40 -7.58 17.28
N ALA A 409 -8.72 -6.44 17.40
CA ALA A 409 -8.93 -5.52 18.50
C ALA A 409 -10.31 -4.83 18.42
N ASP A 410 -10.84 -4.40 19.56
CA ASP A 410 -12.11 -3.68 19.62
C ASP A 410 -12.00 -2.29 18.98
N GLY A 411 -12.87 -1.99 18.02
CA GLY A 411 -12.91 -0.70 17.33
C GLY A 411 -13.78 -0.72 16.08
N ILE A 412 -13.64 0.33 15.27
CA ILE A 412 -14.30 0.44 13.97
C ILE A 412 -13.28 0.58 12.85
N TYR A 413 -13.67 0.17 11.65
CA TYR A 413 -12.94 0.38 10.42
C TYR A 413 -13.65 1.45 9.61
N VAL A 414 -12.96 2.54 9.35
CA VAL A 414 -13.46 3.67 8.57
C VAL A 414 -12.84 3.66 7.17
N ASP A 415 -13.51 4.26 6.20
CA ASP A 415 -12.95 4.52 4.88
C ASP A 415 -11.68 5.36 5.01
N VAL A 416 -10.58 4.89 4.41
CA VAL A 416 -9.30 5.62 4.41
C VAL A 416 -9.40 6.96 3.68
N VAL A 417 -10.35 7.11 2.75
CA VAL A 417 -10.57 8.31 1.96
C VAL A 417 -11.46 9.32 2.68
N GLY A 418 -12.70 8.95 2.97
CA GLY A 418 -13.70 9.87 3.53
C GLY A 418 -13.86 9.81 5.04
N GLY A 419 -13.20 8.87 5.73
CA GLY A 419 -13.37 8.66 7.17
C GLY A 419 -14.76 8.17 7.57
N GLN A 420 -15.61 7.76 6.62
CA GLN A 420 -16.93 7.19 6.88
C GLN A 420 -16.78 5.85 7.64
N PRO A 421 -17.49 5.61 8.75
CA PRO A 421 -17.54 4.29 9.37
C PRO A 421 -18.13 3.24 8.43
N LEU A 422 -17.39 2.15 8.20
CA LEU A 422 -17.77 1.09 7.26
C LEU A 422 -18.05 -0.24 7.96
N PHE A 423 -17.20 -0.66 8.90
CA PHE A 423 -17.31 -1.96 9.56
C PHE A 423 -17.01 -1.86 11.06
N SER A 424 -17.61 -2.76 11.84
CA SER A 424 -17.33 -2.94 13.27
C SER A 424 -16.46 -4.17 13.49
N SER A 425 -15.56 -4.12 14.48
CA SER A 425 -14.81 -5.31 14.93
C SER A 425 -15.73 -6.43 15.40
N ALA A 426 -16.94 -6.12 15.88
CA ALA A 426 -17.93 -7.10 16.35
C ALA A 426 -18.48 -8.04 15.25
N ASP A 427 -18.32 -7.63 13.98
CA ASP A 427 -18.71 -8.39 12.79
C ASP A 427 -17.50 -8.89 11.99
N LYS A 428 -16.26 -8.59 12.44
CA LYS A 428 -15.04 -9.15 11.85
C LYS A 428 -14.86 -10.60 12.28
N TYR A 429 -14.31 -11.43 11.40
CA TYR A 429 -13.93 -12.81 11.71
C TYR A 429 -12.73 -13.26 10.86
N ASP A 430 -12.05 -14.31 11.31
CA ASP A 430 -10.98 -14.95 10.54
C ASP A 430 -11.58 -15.88 9.48
N SER A 431 -11.45 -15.50 8.21
CA SER A 431 -11.90 -16.31 7.08
C SER A 431 -10.78 -17.18 6.49
N GLY A 432 -9.52 -16.94 6.86
CA GLY A 432 -8.34 -17.55 6.25
C GLY A 432 -8.08 -17.15 4.80
N CYS A 433 -8.81 -16.17 4.24
CA CYS A 433 -8.65 -15.76 2.83
C CYS A 433 -7.47 -14.79 2.61
N GLY A 434 -6.92 -14.21 3.67
CA GLY A 434 -5.80 -13.27 3.62
C GLY A 434 -6.20 -11.80 3.47
N TRP A 435 -7.47 -11.48 3.67
CA TRP A 435 -7.99 -10.11 3.71
C TRP A 435 -8.96 -9.96 4.88
N PRO A 436 -9.03 -8.78 5.53
CA PRO A 436 -10.00 -8.55 6.60
C PRO A 436 -11.42 -8.85 6.10
N SER A 437 -12.09 -9.73 6.84
CA SER A 437 -13.39 -10.29 6.48
C SER A 437 -14.45 -9.94 7.51
N PHE A 438 -15.60 -9.46 7.05
CA PHE A 438 -16.73 -9.05 7.90
C PHE A 438 -18.01 -9.76 7.47
N THR A 439 -18.94 -9.97 8.41
CA THR A 439 -20.23 -10.60 8.12
C THR A 439 -21.28 -9.61 7.61
N ARG A 440 -21.11 -8.32 7.92
CA ARG A 440 -22.00 -7.22 7.49
C ARG A 440 -21.28 -5.87 7.61
N PRO A 441 -21.71 -4.82 6.88
CA PRO A 441 -21.29 -3.45 7.15
C PRO A 441 -21.87 -2.95 8.49
N ILE A 442 -21.25 -1.89 9.06
CA ILE A 442 -21.67 -1.28 10.33
C ILE A 442 -23.11 -0.74 10.25
N GLU A 443 -23.49 -0.25 9.07
CA GLU A 443 -24.85 0.06 8.64
C GLU A 443 -25.01 -0.33 7.18
N ALA A 444 -26.22 -0.75 6.78
CA ALA A 444 -26.49 -1.15 5.40
C ALA A 444 -26.22 -0.02 4.39
N THR A 445 -26.42 1.24 4.79
CA THR A 445 -26.18 2.43 3.97
C THR A 445 -24.71 2.87 3.93
N ALA A 446 -23.81 2.18 4.64
CA ALA A 446 -22.39 2.54 4.64
C ALA A 446 -21.68 2.14 3.33
N VAL A 447 -22.22 1.16 2.61
CA VAL A 447 -21.63 0.59 1.38
C VAL A 447 -22.65 0.50 0.25
N THR A 448 -22.14 0.43 -0.98
CA THR A 448 -22.91 0.11 -2.18
C THR A 448 -22.35 -1.18 -2.81
N GLU A 449 -23.22 -1.92 -3.47
CA GLU A 449 -22.91 -3.20 -4.10
C GLU A 449 -23.14 -3.09 -5.62
N HIS A 450 -22.16 -3.54 -6.43
CA HIS A 450 -22.18 -3.42 -7.89
C HIS A 450 -21.77 -4.73 -8.55
N ASP A 451 -22.36 -5.07 -9.69
CA ASP A 451 -21.94 -6.26 -10.46
C ASP A 451 -20.54 -6.04 -11.05
N ASP A 452 -19.60 -6.94 -10.71
CA ASP A 452 -18.25 -6.97 -11.26
C ASP A 452 -18.06 -8.24 -12.09
N ASN A 453 -18.01 -8.05 -13.41
CA ASN A 453 -17.76 -9.11 -14.39
C ASN A 453 -16.29 -9.21 -14.81
N SER A 454 -15.40 -8.46 -14.16
CA SER A 454 -13.97 -8.44 -14.46
C SER A 454 -13.35 -9.83 -14.29
N TYR A 455 -12.33 -10.12 -15.09
CA TYR A 455 -11.66 -11.42 -15.11
C TYR A 455 -12.62 -12.59 -15.38
N ASN A 456 -13.71 -12.36 -16.11
CA ASN A 456 -14.68 -13.38 -16.51
C ASN A 456 -15.24 -14.18 -15.30
N MET A 457 -15.41 -13.49 -14.17
CA MET A 457 -16.06 -13.98 -12.96
C MET A 457 -17.27 -13.10 -12.70
N HIS A 458 -18.35 -13.65 -12.12
CA HIS A 458 -19.45 -12.84 -11.59
C HIS A 458 -19.22 -12.63 -10.09
N ARG A 459 -18.85 -11.42 -9.70
CA ARG A 459 -18.67 -11.03 -8.28
C ARG A 459 -19.50 -9.79 -7.99
N VAL A 460 -19.67 -9.49 -6.71
CA VAL A 460 -20.33 -8.26 -6.26
C VAL A 460 -19.25 -7.37 -5.63
N GLU A 461 -18.90 -6.30 -6.33
CA GLU A 461 -18.00 -5.26 -5.82
C GLU A 461 -18.67 -4.50 -4.68
N VAL A 462 -17.90 -4.19 -3.65
CA VAL A 462 -18.33 -3.37 -2.52
C VAL A 462 -17.56 -2.05 -2.55
N ARG A 463 -18.27 -0.93 -2.53
CA ARG A 463 -17.70 0.42 -2.50
C ARG A 463 -18.25 1.24 -1.33
N SER A 464 -17.48 2.16 -0.79
CA SER A 464 -17.96 3.07 0.26
C SER A 464 -19.06 3.98 -0.29
N GLN A 465 -20.14 4.22 0.47
CA GLN A 465 -21.25 5.05 -0.01
C GLN A 465 -20.86 6.52 -0.23
N GLN A 466 -20.02 7.11 0.63
CA GLN A 466 -19.70 8.54 0.58
C GLN A 466 -18.58 8.88 -0.40
N ALA A 467 -17.47 8.16 -0.35
CA ALA A 467 -16.30 8.48 -1.18
C ALA A 467 -16.19 7.66 -2.46
N ASP A 468 -17.12 6.73 -2.71
CA ASP A 468 -17.06 5.80 -3.84
C ASP A 468 -15.67 5.13 -3.97
N SER A 469 -15.07 4.77 -2.82
CA SER A 469 -13.82 4.03 -2.72
C SER A 469 -14.10 2.57 -2.98
N HIS A 470 -13.35 1.94 -3.89
CA HIS A 470 -13.34 0.48 -4.00
C HIS A 470 -12.80 -0.13 -2.70
N LEU A 471 -13.62 -0.98 -2.07
CA LEU A 471 -13.27 -1.64 -0.81
C LEU A 471 -12.86 -3.09 -1.06
N GLY A 472 -13.58 -3.80 -1.91
CA GLY A 472 -13.36 -5.21 -2.20
C GLY A 472 -14.60 -5.87 -2.78
N HIS A 473 -14.95 -7.07 -2.30
CA HIS A 473 -16.08 -7.85 -2.82
C HIS A 473 -16.84 -8.56 -1.69
N VAL A 474 -18.12 -8.84 -1.93
CA VAL A 474 -18.95 -9.66 -1.04
C VAL A 474 -19.27 -11.02 -1.67
N PHE A 475 -19.20 -12.06 -0.84
CA PHE A 475 -19.41 -13.45 -1.25
C PHE A 475 -20.46 -14.15 -0.36
N PRO A 476 -21.23 -15.11 -0.90
CA PRO A 476 -22.22 -15.88 -0.13
C PRO A 476 -21.64 -17.10 0.60
N ASP A 477 -20.36 -17.05 0.97
CA ASP A 477 -19.60 -18.15 1.59
C ASP A 477 -19.21 -17.86 3.06
N GLY A 478 -19.86 -16.88 3.69
CA GLY A 478 -19.62 -16.51 5.08
C GLY A 478 -20.29 -17.44 6.11
N PRO A 479 -20.06 -17.18 7.42
CA PRO A 479 -20.67 -17.93 8.51
C PRO A 479 -22.21 -17.87 8.44
N GLN A 480 -22.83 -19.05 8.29
CA GLN A 480 -24.27 -19.19 8.09
C GLN A 480 -25.08 -18.66 9.28
N ASP A 481 -24.56 -18.81 10.49
CA ASP A 481 -25.14 -18.30 11.75
C ASP A 481 -25.13 -16.77 11.84
N LYS A 482 -24.36 -16.09 10.98
CA LYS A 482 -24.23 -14.63 10.94
C LYS A 482 -24.75 -14.00 9.64
N GLY A 483 -25.54 -14.74 8.87
CA GLY A 483 -26.19 -14.26 7.64
C GLY A 483 -25.56 -14.80 6.35
N GLY A 484 -24.49 -15.59 6.43
CA GLY A 484 -23.92 -16.28 5.27
C GLY A 484 -23.10 -15.42 4.30
N LEU A 485 -22.93 -14.12 4.59
CA LEU A 485 -22.16 -13.21 3.76
C LEU A 485 -20.73 -13.02 4.29
N ARG A 486 -19.79 -12.86 3.37
CA ARG A 486 -18.40 -12.50 3.63
C ARG A 486 -18.04 -11.26 2.82
N TYR A 487 -17.96 -10.12 3.50
CA TYR A 487 -17.39 -8.89 2.98
C TYR A 487 -15.86 -9.00 3.06
N CYS A 488 -15.22 -9.30 1.93
CA CYS A 488 -13.78 -9.46 1.79
C CYS A 488 -13.17 -8.14 1.34
N ILE A 489 -12.57 -7.40 2.28
CA ILE A 489 -12.21 -5.99 2.10
C ILE A 489 -10.70 -5.84 2.09
N ASN A 490 -10.16 -4.97 1.25
CA ASN A 490 -8.75 -4.61 1.28
C ASN A 490 -8.46 -3.81 2.55
N GLY A 491 -7.47 -4.23 3.34
CA GLY A 491 -7.03 -3.50 4.53
C GLY A 491 -6.56 -2.09 4.20
N ALA A 492 -5.88 -1.90 3.06
CA ALA A 492 -5.45 -0.59 2.57
C ALA A 492 -6.62 0.32 2.10
N SER A 493 -7.86 -0.17 2.02
CA SER A 493 -9.02 0.71 1.84
C SER A 493 -9.59 1.24 3.17
N LEU A 494 -9.05 0.78 4.30
CA LEU A 494 -9.57 1.03 5.64
C LEU A 494 -8.54 1.75 6.51
N LYS A 495 -9.05 2.43 7.53
CA LYS A 495 -8.29 2.89 8.70
C LYS A 495 -8.98 2.37 9.96
N PHE A 496 -8.24 1.67 10.81
CA PHE A 496 -8.77 1.18 12.08
C PHE A 496 -8.72 2.25 13.17
N ILE A 497 -9.84 2.47 13.86
CA ILE A 497 -9.96 3.36 15.01
C ILE A 497 -10.23 2.51 16.26
N PRO A 498 -9.25 2.37 17.17
CA PRO A 498 -9.42 1.62 18.42
C PRO A 498 -10.53 2.21 19.29
N LEU A 499 -11.27 1.35 20.01
CA LEU A 499 -12.41 1.74 20.83
C LEU A 499 -12.09 2.85 21.83
N GLU A 500 -10.90 2.83 22.42
CA GLU A 500 -10.42 3.83 23.37
C GLU A 500 -10.11 5.19 22.73
N GLN A 501 -9.91 5.24 21.42
CA GLN A 501 -9.62 6.47 20.68
C GLN A 501 -10.86 7.03 19.95
N MET A 502 -11.97 6.28 19.90
CA MET A 502 -13.16 6.68 19.15
C MET A 502 -13.73 8.04 19.60
N ASP A 503 -13.78 8.33 20.90
CA ASP A 503 -14.30 9.63 21.37
C ASP A 503 -13.39 10.80 20.93
N ALA A 504 -12.08 10.65 21.12
CA ALA A 504 -11.09 11.66 20.75
C ALA A 504 -11.06 11.92 19.23
N GLN A 505 -11.33 10.88 18.43
CA GLN A 505 -11.39 10.98 16.97
C GLN A 505 -12.81 11.30 16.44
N GLY A 506 -13.76 11.64 17.32
CA GLY A 506 -15.10 12.07 16.94
C GLY A 506 -16.02 10.96 16.42
N TYR A 507 -15.71 9.70 16.74
CA TYR A 507 -16.51 8.50 16.46
C TYR A 507 -17.25 7.97 17.70
N GLY A 508 -17.34 8.74 18.79
CA GLY A 508 -17.98 8.33 20.04
C GLY A 508 -19.41 7.80 19.88
N ALA A 509 -20.15 8.33 18.89
CA ALA A 509 -21.51 7.89 18.56
C ALA A 509 -21.62 6.44 18.04
N TRP A 510 -20.50 5.80 17.68
CA TRP A 510 -20.46 4.45 17.09
C TRP A 510 -19.99 3.37 18.07
N LYS A 511 -19.70 3.72 19.33
CA LYS A 511 -19.13 2.80 20.32
C LYS A 511 -20.08 1.66 20.70
N ASP A 512 -21.38 1.89 20.58
CA ASP A 512 -22.44 0.89 20.76
C ASP A 512 -22.38 -0.22 19.71
N LYS A 513 -21.85 0.06 18.50
CA LYS A 513 -21.67 -0.94 17.45
C LYS A 513 -20.48 -1.86 17.68
N VAL A 514 -19.56 -1.50 18.56
CA VAL A 514 -18.33 -2.26 18.86
C VAL A 514 -18.54 -3.26 19.99
N LYS A 515 -19.32 -2.88 21.01
CA LYS A 515 -19.59 -3.72 22.18
C LYS A 515 -20.89 -4.50 21.95
N LYS A 516 -20.81 -5.83 21.89
CA LYS A 516 -21.99 -6.71 21.95
C LYS A 516 -22.46 -6.90 23.38
#